data_AF-A0A3Q2QYI3-F1
#
_entry.id   AF-A0A3Q2QYI3-F1
#
_cell.length_a   1.000
_cell.length_b   1.000
_cell.length_c   1.000
_cell.angle_alpha   90.00
_cell.angle_beta   90.00
_cell.angle_gamma   90.00
#
_symmetry.space_group_name_H-M   'P 1'
#
loop_
_entity.id
_entity.type
_entity.pdbx_description
1 polymer ?
#
loop_
_entity_poly.entity_id
_entity_poly.type
_entity_poly.pdbx_seq_one_letter_code
_entity_poly.pdbx_strand_id
1 'polypeptide(L)'
;LKAEPGQSITLPCQVPDNSAVNVVEWSRASSPSEYVLLYRDEQLDPDYQLKSFRNRVDLAVRPVKDGNVSLVLQNVTNDDGGTYECRVFPEKANKRKRAVLRTKPISVVKLEIVPPEGQMKCLLNKLAFLCLSEHSLQPEYASTRIQHILGIQSGED
;
A
#
# COMPACT_ATOMS: atom_id res chain seq x y z
N LEU A 1 -5.25 -4.30 7.32
CA LEU A 1 -4.01 -3.70 7.86
C LEU A 1 -4.06 -2.19 7.65
N LYS A 2 -3.50 -1.42 8.57
CA LYS A 2 -3.43 0.04 8.50
C LYS A 2 -1.97 0.48 8.55
N ALA A 3 -1.62 1.50 7.78
CA ALA A 3 -0.29 2.13 7.80
C ALA A 3 -0.42 3.64 7.60
N GLU A 4 0.53 4.39 8.14
CA GLU A 4 0.69 5.81 7.84
C GLU A 4 1.68 6.00 6.67
N PRO A 5 1.58 7.10 5.91
CA PRO A 5 2.59 7.45 4.91
C PRO A 5 4.00 7.49 5.51
N GLY A 6 4.98 6.97 4.77
CA GLY A 6 6.39 6.86 5.18
C GLY A 6 6.73 5.61 5.99
N GLN A 7 5.74 4.91 6.56
CA GLN A 7 5.99 3.68 7.33
C GLN A 7 6.44 2.51 6.44
N SER A 8 7.05 1.51 7.07
CA SER A 8 7.25 0.18 6.48
C SER A 8 6.27 -0.80 7.10
N ILE A 9 5.58 -1.59 6.29
CA ILE A 9 4.58 -2.56 6.74
C ILE A 9 4.82 -3.93 6.11
N THR A 10 4.47 -4.98 6.85
CA THR A 10 4.52 -6.36 6.35
C THR A 10 3.11 -6.86 6.05
N LEU A 11 2.84 -7.24 4.80
CA LEU A 11 1.60 -7.90 4.38
C LEU A 11 1.77 -9.42 4.58
N PRO A 12 0.99 -10.05 5.48
CA PRO A 12 1.19 -11.43 5.86
C PRO A 12 0.77 -12.39 4.75
N CYS A 13 1.62 -13.37 4.47
CA CYS A 13 1.27 -14.53 3.66
C CYS A 13 2.08 -15.75 4.10
N GLN A 14 1.36 -16.82 4.46
CA GLN A 14 1.92 -18.06 4.95
C GLN A 14 1.46 -19.20 4.06
N VAL A 15 2.40 -19.98 3.55
CA VAL A 15 2.13 -21.15 2.72
C VAL A 15 1.58 -22.27 3.61
N PRO A 16 0.43 -22.88 3.26
CA PRO A 16 -0.08 -24.04 3.97
C PRO A 16 0.92 -25.21 3.92
N ASP A 17 1.03 -25.93 5.04
CA ASP A 17 1.81 -27.17 5.18
C ASP A 17 3.31 -27.06 4.87
N ASN A 18 3.87 -25.84 4.81
CA ASN A 18 5.28 -25.57 4.47
C ASN A 18 5.75 -26.29 3.20
N SER A 19 4.83 -26.46 2.24
CA SER A 19 5.13 -27.10 0.97
C SER A 19 6.20 -26.32 0.17
N ALA A 20 6.96 -27.04 -0.65
CA ALA A 20 7.99 -26.43 -1.49
C ALA A 20 7.36 -25.44 -2.49
N VAL A 21 7.73 -24.16 -2.38
CA VAL A 21 7.27 -23.08 -3.27
C VAL A 21 8.35 -22.75 -4.28
N ASN A 22 7.98 -22.73 -5.56
CA ASN A 22 8.91 -22.36 -6.64
C ASN A 22 8.72 -20.90 -7.08
N VAL A 23 7.47 -20.41 -7.06
CA VAL A 23 7.14 -19.04 -7.44
C VAL A 23 6.23 -18.41 -6.40
N VAL A 24 6.59 -17.21 -5.94
CA VAL A 24 5.75 -16.34 -5.11
C VAL A 24 5.41 -15.11 -5.95
N GLU A 25 4.12 -14.82 -6.06
CA GLU A 25 3.60 -13.64 -6.73
C GLU A 25 2.78 -12.81 -5.74
N TRP A 26 3.13 -11.53 -5.63
CA TRP A 26 2.29 -10.50 -5.03
C TRP A 26 1.79 -9.57 -6.13
N SER A 27 0.48 -9.36 -6.19
CA SER A 27 -0.16 -8.43 -7.13
C SER A 27 -1.25 -7.60 -6.45
N ARG A 28 -1.65 -6.48 -7.08
CA ARG A 28 -2.84 -5.73 -6.66
C ARG A 28 -4.06 -6.33 -7.35
N ALA A 29 -5.17 -6.45 -6.63
CA ALA A 29 -6.43 -6.89 -7.23
C ALA A 29 -6.90 -5.97 -8.39
N SER A 30 -6.49 -4.70 -8.37
CA SER A 30 -6.76 -3.72 -9.45
C SER A 30 -5.88 -3.90 -10.69
N SER A 31 -4.76 -4.61 -10.59
CA SER A 31 -3.72 -4.71 -11.62
C SER A 31 -3.19 -6.16 -11.71
N PRO A 32 -4.03 -7.15 -12.08
CA PRO A 32 -3.67 -8.56 -11.98
C PRO A 32 -2.62 -9.03 -13.00
N SER A 33 -2.31 -8.21 -14.03
CA SER A 33 -1.28 -8.50 -15.03
C SER A 33 0.09 -7.90 -14.73
N GLU A 34 0.21 -7.13 -13.63
CA GLU A 34 1.46 -6.51 -13.19
C GLU A 34 1.76 -6.93 -11.75
N TYR A 35 3.04 -7.03 -11.42
CA TYR A 35 3.47 -7.56 -10.13
C TYR A 35 3.89 -6.44 -9.20
N VAL A 36 3.50 -6.56 -7.93
CA VAL A 36 4.12 -5.81 -6.84
C VAL A 36 5.51 -6.41 -6.58
N LEU A 37 5.57 -7.74 -6.44
CA LEU A 37 6.79 -8.51 -6.28
C LEU A 37 6.62 -9.89 -6.93
N LEU A 38 7.61 -10.32 -7.70
CA LEU A 38 7.72 -11.68 -8.20
C LEU A 38 9.04 -12.28 -7.69
N TYR A 39 8.95 -13.45 -7.06
CA TYR A 39 10.11 -14.23 -6.63
C TYR A 39 10.04 -15.61 -7.27
N ARG A 40 11.08 -15.97 -8.03
CA ARG A 40 11.22 -17.27 -8.71
C ARG A 40 12.69 -17.59 -8.87
N ASP A 41 13.02 -18.87 -8.99
CA ASP A 41 14.41 -19.33 -9.18
C ASP A 41 15.36 -18.75 -8.10
N GLU A 42 14.86 -18.68 -6.86
CA GLU A 42 15.56 -18.13 -5.68
C GLU A 42 15.93 -16.64 -5.72
N GLN A 43 15.36 -15.87 -6.65
CA GLN A 43 15.66 -14.45 -6.82
C GLN A 43 14.41 -13.60 -7.09
N LEU A 44 14.54 -12.30 -6.88
CA LEU A 44 13.50 -11.34 -7.28
C LEU A 44 13.57 -11.13 -8.78
N ASP A 45 12.42 -11.20 -9.45
CA ASP A 45 12.28 -10.93 -10.87
C ASP A 45 11.69 -9.52 -11.08
N PRO A 46 12.45 -8.59 -11.69
CA PRO A 46 11.97 -7.24 -11.97
C PRO A 46 11.05 -7.16 -13.20
N ASP A 47 10.92 -8.21 -14.00
CA ASP A 47 10.09 -8.22 -15.21
C ASP A 47 8.63 -7.98 -14.85
N TYR A 48 7.98 -7.04 -15.56
CA TYR A 48 6.58 -6.63 -15.31
C TYR A 48 6.29 -6.11 -13.89
N GLN A 49 7.33 -5.78 -13.11
CA GLN A 49 7.15 -5.15 -11.81
C GLN A 49 6.62 -3.71 -11.98
N LEU A 50 5.54 -3.39 -11.26
CA LEU A 50 4.96 -2.06 -11.15
C LEU A 50 6.04 -1.06 -10.71
N LYS A 51 6.21 0.01 -11.51
CA LYS A 51 7.27 1.01 -11.30
C LYS A 51 7.23 1.65 -9.90
N SER A 52 6.03 1.85 -9.34
CA SER A 52 5.83 2.47 -8.02
C SER A 52 6.37 1.63 -6.85
N PHE A 53 6.56 0.32 -7.05
CA PHE A 53 7.03 -0.61 -6.01
C PHE A 53 8.52 -0.94 -6.12
N ARG A 54 9.19 -0.54 -7.20
CA ARG A 54 10.63 -0.78 -7.39
C ARG A 54 11.43 -0.21 -6.23
N ASN A 55 12.41 -0.99 -5.74
CA ASN A 55 13.28 -0.65 -4.60
C ASN A 55 12.52 -0.37 -3.28
N ARG A 56 11.24 -0.75 -3.17
CA ARG A 56 10.42 -0.55 -1.98
C ARG A 56 9.83 -1.84 -1.43
N VAL A 57 10.05 -2.97 -2.10
CA VAL A 57 9.46 -4.25 -1.71
C VAL A 57 10.48 -5.36 -1.58
N ASP A 58 10.23 -6.24 -0.62
CA ASP A 58 10.99 -7.47 -0.42
C ASP A 58 10.10 -8.56 0.20
N LEU A 59 10.55 -9.81 0.22
CA LEU A 59 9.98 -10.83 1.09
C LEU A 59 10.57 -10.70 2.50
N ALA A 60 9.74 -10.93 3.52
CA ALA A 60 10.13 -10.80 4.93
C ALA A 60 11.28 -11.75 5.32
N VAL A 61 11.36 -12.92 4.69
CA VAL A 61 12.45 -13.87 4.85
C VAL A 61 12.89 -14.37 3.48
N ARG A 62 14.19 -14.22 3.18
CA ARG A 62 14.84 -14.84 2.02
C ARG A 62 16.14 -15.55 2.43
N PRO A 63 16.42 -16.76 1.90
CA PRO A 63 15.54 -17.59 1.06
C PRO A 63 14.27 -17.98 1.82
N VAL A 64 13.19 -18.28 1.09
CA VAL A 64 11.91 -18.63 1.69
C VAL A 64 12.09 -19.89 2.56
N LYS A 65 11.98 -19.71 3.87
CA LYS A 65 12.04 -20.78 4.87
C LYS A 65 10.67 -20.86 5.56
N ASP A 66 10.27 -22.08 5.90
CA ASP A 66 9.07 -22.33 6.70
C ASP A 66 7.79 -21.74 6.11
N GLY A 67 7.72 -21.57 4.79
CA GLY A 67 6.53 -21.07 4.09
C GLY A 67 6.19 -19.59 4.32
N ASN A 68 7.02 -18.81 5.03
CA ASN A 68 6.74 -17.38 5.22
C ASN A 68 7.13 -16.59 3.97
N VAL A 69 6.13 -16.12 3.25
CA VAL A 69 6.27 -15.38 1.98
C VAL A 69 5.62 -13.99 2.10
N SER A 70 5.59 -13.45 3.32
CA SER A 70 5.04 -12.13 3.62
C SER A 70 5.82 -11.04 2.87
N LEU A 71 5.11 -10.05 2.35
CA LEU A 71 5.68 -8.92 1.62
C LEU A 71 6.03 -7.79 2.60
N VAL A 72 7.27 -7.33 2.61
CA VAL A 72 7.66 -6.07 3.25
C VAL A 72 7.52 -4.96 2.22
N LEU A 73 6.70 -3.95 2.51
CA LEU A 73 6.55 -2.73 1.72
C LEU A 73 7.08 -1.55 2.53
N GLN A 74 8.09 -0.87 2.00
CA GLN A 74 8.76 0.26 2.63
C GLN A 74 8.24 1.60 2.10
N ASN A 75 8.36 2.64 2.92
CA ASN A 75 8.04 4.03 2.58
C ASN A 75 6.64 4.17 1.95
N VAL A 76 5.63 3.64 2.64
CA VAL A 76 4.24 3.60 2.17
C VAL A 76 3.73 4.98 1.76
N THR A 77 2.95 5.05 0.68
CA THR A 77 2.34 6.26 0.14
C THR A 77 0.82 6.12 0.11
N ASN A 78 0.09 7.22 -0.07
CA ASN A 78 -1.37 7.16 -0.17
C ASN A 78 -1.86 6.24 -1.31
N ASP A 79 -1.09 6.15 -2.40
CA ASP A 79 -1.43 5.36 -3.60
C ASP A 79 -1.24 3.85 -3.39
N ASP A 80 -0.52 3.46 -2.33
CA ASP A 80 -0.30 2.06 -1.97
C ASP A 80 -1.52 1.45 -1.26
N GLY A 81 -2.52 2.25 -0.88
CA GLY A 81 -3.78 1.74 -0.33
C GLY A 81 -4.52 0.84 -1.32
N GLY A 82 -5.03 -0.31 -0.87
CA GLY A 82 -5.79 -1.22 -1.71
C GLY A 82 -5.73 -2.67 -1.28
N THR A 83 -6.19 -3.55 -2.17
CA THR A 83 -6.21 -4.99 -1.95
C THR A 83 -5.05 -5.66 -2.67
N TYR A 84 -4.28 -6.41 -1.92
CA TYR A 84 -3.12 -7.18 -2.35
C TYR A 84 -3.44 -8.67 -2.30
N GLU A 85 -2.90 -9.42 -3.24
CA GLU A 85 -3.13 -10.85 -3.38
C GLU A 85 -1.79 -11.58 -3.44
N CYS A 86 -1.65 -12.61 -2.61
CA CYS A 86 -0.51 -13.49 -2.57
C CYS A 86 -0.86 -14.82 -3.24
N ARG A 87 -0.10 -15.19 -4.25
CA ARG A 87 -0.21 -16.48 -4.96
C ARG A 87 1.12 -17.21 -4.89
N VAL A 88 1.04 -18.52 -4.68
CA VAL A 88 2.21 -19.40 -4.68
C VAL A 88 1.99 -20.53 -5.67
N PHE A 89 3.05 -20.92 -6.36
CA PHE A 89 3.01 -21.99 -7.35
C PHE A 89 4.03 -23.07 -6.99
N PRO A 90 3.58 -24.34 -6.88
CA PRO A 90 4.49 -25.46 -6.64
C PRO A 90 5.27 -25.79 -7.92
N GLU A 91 6.46 -26.37 -7.74
CA GLU A 91 7.40 -26.77 -8.80
C GLU A 91 6.78 -27.68 -9.89
N LYS A 92 5.76 -28.47 -9.53
CA LYS A 92 5.14 -29.50 -10.41
C LYS A 92 3.85 -29.07 -11.13
N ALA A 93 3.59 -27.77 -11.28
CA ALA A 93 2.48 -27.31 -12.11
C ALA A 93 2.81 -27.49 -13.61
N ASN A 94 2.50 -28.67 -14.15
CA ASN A 94 2.70 -29.08 -15.55
C ASN A 94 2.52 -27.94 -16.58
N LYS A 95 3.63 -27.58 -17.25
CA LYS A 95 3.79 -27.00 -18.61
C LYS A 95 2.55 -26.40 -19.31
N ARG A 96 1.77 -25.53 -18.68
CA ARG A 96 0.84 -24.65 -19.38
C ARG A 96 1.10 -23.21 -18.96
N LYS A 97 1.93 -22.53 -19.76
CA LYS A 97 2.24 -21.09 -19.79
C LYS A 97 1.00 -20.16 -19.93
N ARG A 98 -0.18 -20.56 -19.45
CA ARG A 98 -1.46 -19.86 -19.64
C ARG A 98 -2.43 -19.99 -18.45
N ALA A 99 -1.97 -20.42 -17.28
CA ALA A 99 -2.79 -20.59 -16.08
C ALA A 99 -2.31 -19.80 -14.84
N VAL A 100 -1.35 -18.89 -15.01
CA VAL A 100 -0.89 -18.00 -13.90
C VAL A 100 -2.04 -17.13 -13.38
N LEU A 101 -3.00 -16.76 -14.26
CA LEU A 101 -4.21 -16.01 -13.91
C LEU A 101 -5.35 -16.85 -13.30
N ARG A 102 -5.17 -18.15 -13.05
CA ARG A 102 -6.25 -19.05 -12.58
C ARG A 102 -6.07 -19.62 -11.18
N THR A 103 -4.94 -19.39 -10.53
CA THR A 103 -4.76 -19.83 -9.15
C THR A 103 -5.42 -18.84 -8.20
N LYS A 104 -6.21 -19.38 -7.26
CA LYS A 104 -6.80 -18.58 -6.19
C LYS A 104 -5.68 -18.05 -5.29
N PRO A 105 -5.73 -16.78 -4.86
CA PRO A 105 -4.82 -16.29 -3.83
C PRO A 105 -4.88 -17.15 -2.58
N ILE A 106 -3.73 -17.43 -1.98
CA ILE A 106 -3.65 -18.08 -0.66
C ILE A 106 -3.81 -17.08 0.49
N SER A 107 -3.55 -15.80 0.20
CA SER A 107 -3.80 -14.68 1.12
C SER A 107 -4.29 -13.47 0.33
N VAL A 108 -5.25 -12.76 0.90
CA VAL A 108 -5.78 -11.49 0.38
C VAL A 108 -5.71 -10.48 1.51
N VAL A 109 -4.96 -9.40 1.31
CA VAL A 109 -4.66 -8.41 2.34
C VAL A 109 -5.17 -7.05 1.89
N LYS A 110 -6.06 -6.44 2.67
CA LYS A 110 -6.47 -5.04 2.49
C LYS A 110 -5.55 -4.13 3.30
N LEU A 111 -4.86 -3.22 2.61
CA LEU A 111 -4.04 -2.16 3.20
C LEU A 111 -4.79 -0.82 3.12
N GLU A 112 -4.98 -0.19 4.28
CA GLU A 112 -5.59 1.12 4.41
C GLU A 112 -4.54 2.14 4.84
N ILE A 113 -4.45 3.26 4.11
CA ILE A 113 -3.51 4.33 4.43
C ILE A 113 -4.24 5.40 5.22
N VAL A 114 -3.91 5.46 6.51
CA VAL A 114 -4.52 6.38 7.47
C VAL A 114 -3.51 7.50 7.72
N PRO A 115 -3.88 8.77 7.51
CA PRO A 115 -3.02 9.87 7.92
C PRO A 115 -2.78 9.83 9.43
N PRO A 116 -1.61 10.28 9.90
CA PRO A 116 -1.40 10.53 11.32
C PRO A 116 -2.50 11.44 11.85
N GLU A 117 -2.98 11.18 13.06
CA GLU A 117 -3.98 12.04 13.72
C GLU A 117 -3.46 13.49 13.75
N GLY A 118 -4.25 14.41 13.20
CA GLY A 118 -3.86 15.82 13.05
C GLY A 118 -3.22 16.21 11.70
N GLN A 119 -3.00 15.27 10.77
CA GLN A 119 -2.47 15.57 9.44
C GLN A 119 -3.56 15.53 8.35
N MET A 120 -4.03 16.70 7.93
CA MET A 120 -5.00 16.85 6.83
C MET A 120 -4.40 16.40 5.48
N LYS A 121 -5.18 15.66 4.67
CA LYS A 121 -4.82 15.32 3.28
C LYS A 121 -4.96 16.56 2.39
N CYS A 122 -3.85 17.17 1.98
CA CYS A 122 -3.85 18.07 0.82
C CYS A 122 -3.97 17.22 -0.45
N LEU A 123 -5.17 17.12 -1.01
CA LEU A 123 -5.35 16.52 -2.33
C LEU A 123 -4.70 17.44 -3.38
N LEU A 124 -3.51 17.07 -3.85
CA LEU A 124 -2.85 17.72 -4.97
C LEU A 124 -3.61 17.40 -6.27
N ASN A 125 -4.65 18.19 -6.55
CA ASN A 125 -5.07 18.43 -7.92
C ASN A 125 -4.81 19.90 -8.26
N LYS A 126 -4.35 20.15 -9.49
CA LYS A 126 -3.81 21.43 -9.98
C LYS A 126 -4.78 22.62 -10.00
N LEU A 127 -5.96 22.53 -9.38
CA LEU A 127 -6.87 23.66 -9.19
C LEU A 127 -7.61 23.52 -7.84
N ALA A 128 -7.42 24.52 -6.99
CA ALA A 128 -8.13 24.86 -5.74
C ALA A 128 -7.80 24.09 -4.44
N PHE A 129 -7.23 24.85 -3.50
CA PHE A 129 -7.09 24.58 -2.07
C PHE A 129 -8.46 24.51 -1.39
N LEU A 130 -8.83 23.38 -0.79
CA LEU A 130 -9.82 23.34 0.29
C LEU A 130 -9.39 22.30 1.32
N CYS A 131 -8.76 22.78 2.39
CA CYS A 131 -8.69 22.08 3.66
C CYS A 131 -9.96 22.46 4.43
N LEU A 132 -10.94 21.55 4.52
CA LEU A 132 -12.09 21.74 5.41
C LEU A 132 -11.76 21.10 6.75
N SER A 133 -11.33 21.92 7.71
CA SER A 133 -11.22 21.56 9.12
C SER A 133 -12.59 21.74 9.78
N GLU A 134 -13.27 20.65 10.12
CA GLU A 134 -14.26 20.67 11.19
C GLU A 134 -13.57 20.12 12.44
N HIS A 135 -13.01 21.01 13.25
CA HIS A 135 -12.99 20.99 14.73
C HIS A 135 -12.29 22.28 15.23
N SER A 136 -13.04 23.10 15.96
CA SER A 136 -12.66 24.30 16.73
C SER A 136 -11.79 25.37 16.03
N LEU A 137 -12.42 26.28 15.30
CA LEU A 137 -11.86 27.64 15.20
C LEU A 137 -12.25 28.38 16.49
N GLN A 138 -11.32 28.48 17.43
CA GLN A 138 -11.40 29.58 18.38
C GLN A 138 -11.12 30.89 17.60
N PRO A 139 -11.92 31.95 17.77
CA PRO A 139 -11.89 33.16 16.94
C PRO A 139 -10.53 33.89 16.93
N GLU A 140 -9.65 33.63 17.89
CA GLU A 140 -8.33 34.26 18.04
C GLU A 140 -7.26 33.77 17.04
N TYR A 141 -7.47 32.66 16.33
CA TYR A 141 -6.49 32.13 15.36
C TYR A 141 -6.78 32.47 13.89
N ALA A 142 -7.81 33.27 13.62
CA ALA A 142 -8.08 33.76 12.27
C ALA A 142 -7.07 34.87 11.89
N SER A 143 -6.37 34.70 10.76
CA SER A 143 -5.56 35.79 10.17
C SER A 143 -6.42 37.05 9.99
N THR A 144 -5.87 38.23 10.27
CA THR A 144 -6.57 39.54 10.18
C THR A 144 -7.27 39.75 8.84
N ARG A 145 -6.72 39.15 7.77
CA ARG A 145 -7.28 39.21 6.41
C ARG A 145 -8.55 38.36 6.24
N ILE A 146 -8.67 37.28 7.00
CA ILE A 146 -9.86 36.40 7.04
C ILE A 146 -10.96 37.03 7.90
N GLN A 147 -10.60 37.72 8.99
CA GLN A 147 -11.56 38.45 9.83
C GLN A 147 -12.29 39.57 9.05
N HIS A 148 -11.57 40.29 8.19
CA HIS A 148 -12.14 41.33 7.34
C HIS A 148 -13.09 40.79 6.25
N ILE A 149 -12.86 39.58 5.73
CA ILE A 149 -13.72 38.96 4.71
C ILE A 149 -15.02 38.41 5.32
N LEU A 150 -14.95 37.93 6.57
CA LEU A 150 -16.09 37.35 7.28
C LEU A 150 -16.90 38.38 8.10
N GLY A 151 -16.51 39.66 8.12
CA GLY A 151 -17.25 40.72 8.83
C GLY A 151 -17.27 40.55 10.35
N ILE A 152 -16.32 39.81 10.92
CA ILE A 152 -16.25 39.57 12.36
C ILE A 152 -15.56 40.79 13.00
N GLN A 153 -16.33 41.65 13.65
CA GLN A 153 -15.78 42.74 14.48
C GLN A 153 -15.19 42.14 15.76
N SER A 154 -13.89 42.35 15.98
CA SER A 154 -13.26 42.11 17.28
C SER A 154 -13.87 43.08 18.29
N GLY A 155 -14.64 42.57 19.26
CA GLY A 155 -14.99 43.32 20.45
C GLY A 155 -13.75 43.48 21.32
N GLU A 156 -13.28 44.71 21.47
CA GLU A 156 -12.33 45.12 22.50
C GLU A 156 -13.12 45.54 23.76
N ASP A 157 -12.74 45.01 24.93
CA ASP A 157 -12.86 45.70 26.22
C ASP A 157 -11.45 46.21 26.59
#